data_AF-A0A1B6JF08-F1
#
_entry.id   AF-A0A1B6JF08-F1
#
_cell.length_a   1.000
_cell.length_b   1.000
_cell.length_c   1.000
_cell.angle_alpha   90.00
_cell.angle_beta   90.00
_cell.angle_gamma   90.00
#
_symmetry.space_group_name_H-M   'P 1'
#
loop_
_entity.id
_entity.type
_entity.pdbx_description
1 polymer ?
#
loop_
_entity_poly.entity_id
_entity_poly.type
_entity_poly.pdbx_seq_one_letter_code
_entity_poly.pdbx_strand_id
1 'polypeptide(L)'
;FLNIPGQKKIQNPHKNNVVIKKRIYSDINVNSFVHCLERSGISDFDPALDVNKNYNNFLSNFIMTLNNIFPHKTFKRTTKTKPVVLNWVTLGIEISSKKKRELHWEAKINRNPEFLNYVKSYKKTFKKVVKAAKIMANSAYIVQSENKSKAAWQIVNTELGHNGIKTKTCIVLNGSRDGEDISSPQ
;
A
#
# COMPACT_ATOMS: atom_id res chain seq x y z
N PHE A 1 -19.57 38.20 15.35
CA PHE A 1 -19.00 37.14 16.19
C PHE A 1 -18.82 35.88 15.33
N LEU A 2 -17.57 35.56 14.98
CA LEU A 2 -17.22 34.43 14.13
C LEU A 2 -17.41 33.13 14.92
N ASN A 3 -18.39 32.31 14.52
CA ASN A 3 -18.60 31.00 15.09
C ASN A 3 -17.57 30.04 14.48
N ILE A 4 -16.47 29.82 15.20
CA ILE A 4 -15.46 28.82 14.86
C ILE A 4 -16.10 27.45 15.17
N PRO A 5 -16.26 26.54 14.18
CA PRO A 5 -16.80 25.22 14.47
C PRO A 5 -15.85 24.49 15.41
N GLY A 6 -16.38 24.15 16.60
CA GLY A 6 -15.66 23.43 17.64
C GLY A 6 -14.96 22.19 17.08
N GLN A 7 -13.71 22.03 17.49
CA GLN A 7 -12.93 20.83 17.23
C GLN A 7 -13.67 19.62 17.81
N LYS A 8 -14.35 18.86 16.95
CA LYS A 8 -14.81 17.52 17.32
C LYS A 8 -13.56 16.71 17.65
N LYS A 9 -13.40 16.36 18.93
CA LYS A 9 -12.45 15.32 19.36
C LYS A 9 -12.74 14.08 18.52
N ILE A 10 -11.82 13.75 17.62
CA ILE A 10 -11.85 12.49 16.87
C ILE A 10 -11.62 11.40 17.92
N GLN A 11 -12.69 10.79 18.41
CA GLN A 11 -12.59 9.55 19.16
C GLN A 11 -11.98 8.52 18.22
N ASN A 12 -10.81 8.00 18.60
CA ASN A 12 -10.14 6.95 17.85
C ASN A 12 -11.11 5.77 17.69
N PRO A 13 -11.47 5.36 16.45
CA PRO A 13 -12.19 4.11 16.28
C PRO A 13 -11.25 3.01 16.76
N HIS A 14 -11.70 2.22 17.74
CA HIS A 14 -11.04 0.99 18.14
C HIS A 14 -10.68 0.22 16.86
N LYS A 15 -9.38 0.17 16.55
CA LYS A 15 -8.88 -0.59 15.41
C LYS A 15 -9.16 -2.05 15.71
N ASN A 16 -10.23 -2.59 15.12
CA ASN A 16 -10.46 -4.03 15.09
C ASN A 16 -9.23 -4.67 14.43
N ASN A 17 -8.39 -5.29 15.25
CA ASN A 17 -7.21 -6.01 14.81
C ASN A 17 -7.68 -7.26 14.08
N VAL A 18 -7.99 -7.14 12.81
CA VAL A 18 -8.32 -8.30 11.98
C VAL A 18 -7.06 -9.15 11.88
N VAL A 19 -7.10 -10.30 12.52
CA VAL A 19 -6.04 -11.30 12.48
C VAL A 19 -6.22 -12.13 11.23
N ILE A 20 -5.22 -12.16 10.35
CA ILE A 20 -5.23 -13.00 9.14
C ILE A 20 -4.28 -14.17 9.38
N LYS A 21 -4.78 -15.39 9.19
CA LYS A 21 -3.94 -16.60 9.11
C LYS A 21 -3.62 -16.87 7.65
N LYS A 22 -2.33 -16.98 7.31
CA LYS A 22 -1.89 -17.39 5.97
C LYS A 22 -0.61 -18.21 6.04
N ARG A 23 -0.37 -19.03 5.03
CA ARG A 23 0.90 -19.74 4.83
C ARG A 23 1.87 -18.85 4.06
N ILE A 24 3.17 -19.04 4.26
CA ILE A 24 4.22 -18.36 3.48
C ILE A 24 4.89 -19.38 2.57
N TYR A 25 4.79 -19.16 1.27
CA TYR A 25 5.48 -19.94 0.25
C TYR A 25 6.71 -19.15 -0.18
N SER A 26 7.86 -19.51 0.37
CA SER A 26 9.17 -19.00 -0.10
C SER A 26 9.82 -20.04 -0.99
N ASP A 27 10.72 -19.64 -1.88
CA ASP A 27 11.42 -20.57 -2.79
C ASP A 27 12.17 -21.66 -2.02
N ILE A 28 12.76 -21.31 -0.88
CA ILE A 28 13.42 -22.26 0.04
C ILE A 28 12.43 -23.29 0.58
N ASN A 29 11.26 -22.85 1.03
CA ASN A 29 10.23 -23.76 1.55
C ASN A 29 9.62 -24.62 0.44
N VAL A 30 9.46 -24.07 -0.77
CA VAL A 30 8.96 -24.82 -1.93
C VAL A 30 9.94 -25.91 -2.33
N ASN A 31 11.23 -25.59 -2.45
CA ASN A 31 12.27 -26.58 -2.76
C ASN A 31 12.37 -27.65 -1.66
N SER A 32 12.29 -27.25 -0.39
CA SER A 32 12.25 -28.20 0.74
C SER A 32 11.03 -29.10 0.69
N PHE A 33 9.87 -28.57 0.28
CA PHE A 33 8.64 -29.34 0.12
C PHE A 33 8.74 -30.39 -0.98
N VAL A 34 9.26 -30.01 -2.15
CA VAL A 34 9.49 -30.95 -3.26
C VAL A 34 10.45 -32.06 -2.83
N HIS A 35 11.59 -31.72 -2.23
CA HIS A 35 12.55 -32.71 -1.75
C HIS A 35 11.96 -33.65 -0.68
N CYS A 36 11.12 -33.13 0.21
CA CYS A 36 10.42 -33.96 1.19
C CYS A 36 9.42 -34.91 0.54
N LEU A 37 8.67 -34.46 -0.47
CA LEU A 37 7.72 -35.32 -1.19
C LEU A 37 8.42 -36.45 -1.94
N GLU A 38 9.52 -36.14 -2.64
CA GLU A 38 10.35 -37.11 -3.37
C GLU A 38 10.94 -38.16 -2.43
N ARG A 39 11.38 -37.76 -1.24
CA ARG A 39 11.97 -38.66 -0.24
C ARG A 39 10.95 -39.46 0.57
N SER A 40 9.74 -38.94 0.75
CA SER A 40 8.73 -39.52 1.63
C SER A 40 8.02 -40.77 1.08
N GLY A 41 8.33 -41.19 -0.16
CA GLY A 41 7.66 -42.35 -0.78
C GLY A 41 6.14 -42.17 -0.82
N ILE A 42 5.66 -40.93 -0.94
CA ILE A 42 4.24 -40.62 -0.74
C ILE A 42 3.34 -41.28 -1.80
N SER A 43 3.93 -41.59 -2.96
CA SER A 43 3.31 -42.29 -4.08
C SER A 43 3.44 -43.82 -3.98
N ASP A 44 4.00 -44.34 -2.89
CA ASP A 44 4.16 -45.78 -2.68
C ASP A 44 2.84 -46.34 -2.13
N PHE A 45 2.01 -46.84 -3.05
CA PHE A 45 0.74 -47.47 -2.70
C PHE A 45 0.95 -48.95 -2.34
N ASP A 46 0.33 -49.39 -1.26
CA ASP A 46 0.40 -50.78 -0.83
C ASP A 46 -0.68 -51.61 -1.56
N PRO A 47 -0.31 -52.59 -2.42
CA PRO A 47 -1.27 -53.42 -3.13
C PRO A 47 -2.17 -54.26 -2.21
N ALA A 48 -1.78 -54.46 -0.94
CA ALA A 48 -2.56 -55.19 0.05
C ALA A 48 -3.68 -54.34 0.69
N LEU A 49 -3.68 -53.02 0.47
CA LEU A 49 -4.68 -52.10 1.02
C LEU A 49 -5.78 -51.79 0.00
N ASP A 50 -6.99 -51.60 0.53
CA ASP A 50 -8.10 -51.02 -0.25
C ASP A 50 -7.75 -49.61 -0.76
N VAL A 51 -8.35 -49.25 -1.90
CA VAL A 51 -8.16 -47.97 -2.58
C VAL A 51 -8.37 -46.79 -1.63
N ASN A 52 -9.39 -46.83 -0.77
CA ASN A 52 -9.65 -45.73 0.16
C ASN A 52 -8.58 -45.62 1.24
N LYS A 53 -8.03 -46.75 1.71
CA LYS A 53 -6.96 -46.75 2.71
C LYS A 53 -5.67 -46.17 2.13
N ASN A 54 -5.31 -46.59 0.92
CA ASN A 54 -4.18 -46.03 0.18
C ASN A 54 -4.32 -44.52 -0.06
N TYR A 55 -5.51 -44.08 -0.48
CA TYR A 55 -5.81 -42.66 -0.65
C TYR A 55 -5.68 -41.87 0.67
N ASN A 56 -6.24 -42.39 1.76
CA ASN A 56 -6.17 -41.72 3.06
C ASN A 56 -4.74 -41.64 3.60
N ASN A 57 -3.93 -42.67 3.38
CA ASN A 57 -2.51 -42.67 3.75
C ASN A 57 -1.73 -41.61 2.97
N PHE A 58 -1.91 -41.57 1.64
CA PHE A 58 -1.34 -40.52 0.80
C PHE A 58 -1.73 -39.13 1.30
N LEU A 59 -3.03 -38.89 1.49
CA LEU A 59 -3.55 -37.59 1.88
C LEU A 59 -3.04 -37.15 3.26
N SER A 60 -2.96 -38.09 4.21
CA SER A 60 -2.45 -37.82 5.55
C SER A 60 -0.98 -37.41 5.51
N ASN A 61 -0.16 -38.14 4.77
CA ASN A 61 1.26 -37.83 4.59
C ASN A 61 1.45 -36.49 3.88
N PHE A 62 0.63 -36.19 2.87
CA PHE A 62 0.71 -34.94 2.11
C PHE A 62 0.39 -33.75 3.01
N ILE A 63 -0.72 -33.84 3.75
CA ILE A 63 -1.16 -32.78 4.68
C ILE A 63 -0.14 -32.58 5.79
N MET A 64 0.45 -33.66 6.31
CA MET A 64 1.50 -33.59 7.35
C MET A 64 2.72 -32.83 6.83
N THR A 65 3.24 -33.20 5.66
CA THR A 65 4.38 -32.53 5.02
C THR A 65 4.07 -31.07 4.71
N LEU A 66 2.86 -30.79 4.20
CA LEU A 66 2.39 -29.43 3.92
C LEU A 66 2.32 -28.57 5.18
N ASN A 67 1.81 -29.13 6.29
CA ASN A 67 1.69 -28.43 7.56
C ASN A 67 3.03 -28.18 8.23
N ASN A 68 3.97 -29.12 8.10
CA ASN A 68 5.32 -28.98 8.63
C ASN A 68 6.10 -27.86 7.91
N ILE A 69 6.04 -27.83 6.58
CA ILE A 69 6.86 -26.91 5.78
C ILE A 69 6.21 -25.54 5.60
N PHE A 70 4.87 -25.49 5.54
CA PHE A 70 4.12 -24.24 5.37
C PHE A 70 3.19 -23.97 6.56
N PRO A 71 3.68 -23.83 7.80
CA PRO A 71 2.81 -23.62 8.95
C PRO A 71 1.96 -22.35 8.79
N HIS A 72 0.74 -22.38 9.31
CA HIS A 72 -0.11 -21.19 9.36
C HIS A 72 0.53 -20.16 10.28
N LYS A 73 0.85 -18.99 9.72
CA LYS A 73 1.37 -17.87 10.49
C LYS A 73 0.26 -16.84 10.69
N THR A 74 0.20 -16.35 11.92
CA THR A 74 -0.77 -15.34 12.33
C THR A 74 -0.18 -13.97 12.07
N PHE A 75 -0.82 -13.19 11.22
CA PHE A 75 -0.39 -11.83 10.91
C PHE A 75 -1.39 -10.84 11.50
N LYS A 76 -0.85 -9.87 12.25
CA LYS A 76 -1.59 -8.65 12.53
C LYS A 76 -1.74 -7.92 11.21
N ARG A 77 -2.98 -7.75 10.74
CA ARG A 77 -3.24 -6.82 9.64
C ARG A 77 -2.96 -5.43 10.20
N THR A 78 -1.73 -4.94 10.05
CA THR A 78 -1.54 -3.50 10.04
C THR A 78 -2.39 -3.04 8.87
N THR A 79 -3.53 -2.41 9.13
CA THR A 79 -4.08 -1.51 8.14
C THR A 79 -2.89 -0.63 7.80
N LYS A 80 -2.34 -0.77 6.57
CA LYS A 80 -1.49 0.28 6.04
C LYS A 80 -2.32 1.51 6.31
N THR A 81 -1.92 2.32 7.28
CA THR A 81 -2.63 3.56 7.59
C THR A 81 -2.76 4.18 6.23
N LYS A 82 -4.00 4.27 5.70
CA LYS A 82 -4.22 4.88 4.41
C LYS A 82 -3.36 6.14 4.44
N PRO A 83 -2.44 6.33 3.46
CA PRO A 83 -1.53 7.48 3.50
C PRO A 83 -2.41 8.65 3.86
N VAL A 84 -2.10 9.34 4.96
CA VAL A 84 -3.01 10.31 5.58
C VAL A 84 -3.59 11.12 4.45
N VAL A 85 -4.83 10.81 4.08
CA VAL A 85 -5.43 11.45 2.92
C VAL A 85 -5.76 12.79 3.50
N LEU A 86 -4.87 13.75 3.27
CA LEU A 86 -5.01 15.13 3.68
C LEU A 86 -6.40 15.53 3.23
N ASN A 87 -7.34 15.62 4.16
CA ASN A 87 -8.74 15.82 3.84
C ASN A 87 -8.98 17.31 3.56
N TRP A 88 -8.30 17.82 2.53
CA TRP A 88 -8.42 19.21 2.07
C TRP A 88 -9.70 19.41 1.24
N VAL A 89 -10.34 18.32 0.81
CA VAL A 89 -11.60 18.37 0.06
C VAL A 89 -12.75 18.56 1.03
N THR A 90 -13.28 19.77 1.07
CA THR A 90 -14.48 20.10 1.85
C THR A 90 -15.74 19.92 1.00
N LEU A 91 -16.91 19.82 1.64
CA LEU A 91 -18.20 19.77 0.96
C LEU A 91 -18.39 20.95 -0.01
N GLY A 92 -17.97 22.15 0.38
CA GLY A 92 -18.03 23.33 -0.50
C GLY A 92 -17.15 23.19 -1.75
N ILE A 93 -15.96 22.59 -1.63
CA ILE A 93 -15.10 22.30 -2.78
C ILE A 93 -15.72 21.22 -3.66
N GLU A 94 -16.35 20.21 -3.08
CA GLU A 94 -17.06 19.17 -3.82
C GLU A 94 -18.21 19.75 -4.66
N ILE A 95 -19.09 20.52 -4.03
CA ILE A 95 -20.20 21.22 -4.70
C ILE A 95 -19.66 22.12 -5.81
N SER A 96 -18.63 22.92 -5.51
CA SER A 96 -18.03 23.82 -6.50
C SER A 96 -17.34 23.07 -7.65
N SER A 97 -16.77 21.89 -7.37
CA SER A 97 -16.16 21.03 -8.38
C SER A 97 -17.21 20.48 -9.35
N LYS A 98 -18.37 20.06 -8.83
CA LYS A 98 -19.52 19.63 -9.63
C LYS A 98 -20.02 20.77 -10.51
N LYS A 99 -20.28 21.95 -9.93
CA LYS A 99 -20.74 23.12 -10.70
C LYS A 99 -19.72 23.57 -11.75
N LYS A 100 -18.42 23.52 -11.44
CA LYS A 100 -17.35 23.78 -12.43
C LYS A 100 -17.46 22.84 -13.64
N ARG A 101 -17.76 21.57 -13.41
CA ARG A 101 -17.88 20.55 -14.47
C ARG A 101 -19.11 20.80 -15.34
N GLU A 102 -20.24 21.13 -14.72
CA GLU A 102 -21.47 21.53 -15.42
C GLU A 102 -21.23 22.74 -16.32
N LEU A 103 -20.69 23.83 -15.76
CA LEU A 103 -20.35 25.05 -16.50
C LEU A 103 -19.35 24.81 -17.64
N HIS A 104 -18.41 23.87 -17.46
CA HIS A 104 -17.47 23.49 -18.51
C HIS A 104 -18.16 22.82 -19.69
N TRP A 105 -19.17 21.99 -19.44
CA TRP A 105 -19.96 21.35 -20.50
C TRP A 105 -20.85 22.36 -21.22
N GLU A 106 -21.56 23.22 -20.49
CA GLU A 106 -22.40 24.27 -21.06
C GLU A 106 -21.59 25.24 -21.94
N ALA A 107 -20.36 25.59 -21.52
CA ALA A 107 -19.45 26.46 -22.28
C ALA A 107 -18.96 25.88 -23.62
N LYS A 108 -19.19 24.59 -23.90
CA LYS A 108 -18.88 24.02 -25.23
C LYS A 108 -19.92 24.37 -26.29
N ILE A 109 -21.15 24.65 -25.86
CA ILE A 109 -22.31 24.86 -26.74
C ILE A 109 -22.70 26.34 -26.73
N ASN A 110 -22.64 26.99 -25.57
CA ASN A 110 -23.02 28.38 -25.40
C ASN A 110 -21.91 29.33 -25.92
N ARG A 111 -22.26 30.23 -26.85
CA ARG A 111 -21.35 31.24 -27.43
C ARG A 111 -21.50 32.65 -26.85
N ASN A 112 -22.36 32.84 -25.84
CA ASN A 112 -22.54 34.15 -25.21
C ASN A 112 -21.23 34.61 -24.52
N PRO A 113 -20.66 35.77 -24.88
CA PRO A 113 -19.40 36.25 -24.34
C PRO A 113 -19.44 36.50 -22.82
N GLU A 114 -20.54 37.00 -22.28
CA GLU A 114 -20.71 37.25 -20.84
C GLU A 114 -20.68 35.94 -20.05
N PHE A 115 -21.36 34.92 -20.56
CA PHE A 115 -21.36 33.59 -19.95
C PHE A 115 -19.96 32.97 -19.96
N LEU A 116 -19.24 33.05 -21.09
CA LEU A 116 -17.88 32.53 -21.19
C LEU A 116 -16.92 33.25 -20.22
N ASN A 117 -17.07 34.56 -20.05
CA ASN A 117 -16.30 35.34 -19.09
C ASN A 117 -16.61 34.95 -17.64
N TYR A 118 -17.89 34.72 -17.32
CA TYR A 118 -18.31 34.18 -16.04
C TYR A 118 -17.65 32.82 -15.75
N VAL A 119 -17.71 31.86 -16.70
CA VAL A 119 -17.11 30.53 -16.53
C VAL A 119 -15.59 30.62 -16.34
N LYS A 120 -14.91 31.52 -17.06
CA LYS A 120 -13.47 31.78 -16.90
C LYS A 120 -13.15 32.28 -15.49
N SER A 121 -13.93 33.23 -14.99
CA SER A 121 -13.80 33.80 -13.64
C SER A 121 -14.07 32.75 -12.57
N TYR A 122 -15.12 31.94 -12.74
CA TYR A 122 -15.45 30.83 -11.84
C TYR A 122 -14.30 29.83 -11.73
N LYS A 123 -13.74 29.38 -12.87
CA LYS A 123 -12.58 28.48 -12.89
C LYS A 123 -11.37 29.08 -12.17
N LYS A 124 -11.12 30.39 -12.30
CA LYS A 124 -10.03 31.10 -11.63
C LYS A 124 -10.23 31.12 -10.11
N THR A 125 -11.43 31.46 -9.64
CA THR A 125 -11.76 31.46 -8.21
C THR A 125 -11.67 30.04 -7.62
N PHE A 126 -12.23 29.04 -8.30
CA PHE A 126 -12.14 27.65 -7.87
C PHE A 126 -10.68 27.19 -7.70
N LYS A 127 -9.80 27.50 -8.65
CA LYS A 127 -8.36 27.19 -8.55
C LYS A 127 -7.72 27.83 -7.32
N LYS A 128 -8.05 29.09 -7.00
CA LYS A 128 -7.54 29.79 -5.82
C LYS A 128 -8.00 29.10 -4.53
N VAL A 129 -9.28 28.76 -4.44
CA VAL A 129 -9.87 28.07 -3.27
C VAL A 129 -9.22 26.71 -3.05
N VAL A 130 -9.08 25.90 -4.09
CA VAL A 130 -8.41 24.59 -4.01
C VAL A 130 -6.96 24.72 -3.55
N LYS A 131 -6.22 25.70 -4.10
CA LYS A 131 -4.83 25.97 -3.68
C LYS A 131 -4.76 26.31 -2.19
N ALA A 132 -5.62 27.20 -1.71
CA ALA A 132 -5.66 27.59 -0.31
C ALA A 132 -6.00 26.41 0.62
N ALA A 133 -6.99 25.59 0.24
CA ALA A 133 -7.39 24.41 1.00
C ALA A 133 -6.26 23.38 1.12
N LYS A 134 -5.55 23.10 0.01
CA LYS A 134 -4.36 22.22 0.02
C LYS A 134 -3.27 22.76 0.96
N ILE A 135 -2.92 24.04 0.85
CA ILE A 135 -1.90 24.66 1.71
C ILE A 135 -2.29 24.53 3.18
N MET A 136 -3.55 24.84 3.52
CA MET A 136 -4.05 24.76 4.88
C MET A 136 -3.96 23.33 5.44
N ALA A 137 -4.40 22.33 4.69
CA ALA A 137 -4.34 20.94 5.12
C ALA A 137 -2.90 20.44 5.29
N ASN A 138 -2.02 20.76 4.34
CA ASN A 138 -0.60 20.38 4.40
C ASN A 138 0.08 21.02 5.61
N SER A 139 -0.18 22.31 5.85
CA SER A 139 0.39 23.05 6.98
C SER A 139 -0.09 22.46 8.31
N ALA A 140 -1.39 22.18 8.44
CA ALA A 140 -1.96 21.55 9.62
C ALA A 140 -1.33 20.18 9.90
N TYR A 141 -1.12 19.37 8.85
CA TYR A 141 -0.49 18.06 8.96
C TYR A 141 0.97 18.13 9.43
N ILE A 142 1.77 19.04 8.86
CA ILE A 142 3.17 19.22 9.28
C ILE A 142 3.23 19.65 10.76
N VAL A 143 2.38 20.61 11.15
CA VAL A 143 2.36 21.13 12.54
C VAL A 143 1.93 20.06 13.54
N GLN A 144 0.97 19.20 13.19
CA GLN A 144 0.49 18.12 14.05
C GLN A 144 1.42 16.89 14.08
N SER A 145 2.39 16.81 13.16
CA SER A 145 3.31 15.68 13.08
C SER A 145 4.41 15.76 14.14
N GLU A 146 4.75 14.62 14.72
CA GLU A 146 5.89 14.50 15.65
C GLU A 146 7.22 14.82 14.94
N ASN A 147 7.40 14.30 13.72
CA ASN A 147 8.56 14.58 12.89
C ASN A 147 8.18 15.43 11.67
N LYS A 148 8.36 16.76 11.81
CA LYS A 148 8.00 17.78 10.80
C LYS A 148 8.73 17.58 9.48
N SER A 149 10.04 17.28 9.53
CA SER A 149 10.87 17.07 8.34
C SER A 149 10.38 15.87 7.53
N LYS A 150 10.08 14.76 8.22
CA LYS A 150 9.54 13.56 7.58
C LYS A 150 8.15 13.83 6.99
N ALA A 151 7.28 14.53 7.71
CA ALA A 151 5.95 14.87 7.22
C ALA A 151 6.00 15.76 5.97
N ALA A 152 6.88 16.76 5.95
CA ALA A 152 7.10 17.61 4.77
C ALA A 152 7.59 16.78 3.57
N TRP A 153 8.58 15.91 3.75
CA TRP A 153 9.05 15.01 2.70
C TRP A 153 7.98 14.03 2.22
N GLN A 154 7.11 13.55 3.12
CA GLN A 154 5.98 12.70 2.75
C GLN A 154 4.97 13.42 1.85
N ILE A 155 4.70 14.70 2.12
CA ILE A 155 3.84 15.53 1.26
C ILE A 155 4.45 15.65 -0.13
N VAL A 156 5.75 16.02 -0.22
CA VAL A 156 6.46 16.18 -1.50
C VAL A 156 6.42 14.88 -2.30
N ASN A 157 6.79 13.76 -1.69
CA ASN A 157 6.78 12.45 -2.36
C ASN A 157 5.37 12.06 -2.86
N THR A 158 4.33 12.45 -2.12
CA THR A 158 2.95 12.18 -2.49
C THR A 158 2.50 13.02 -3.69
N GLU A 159 2.81 14.32 -3.72
CA GLU A 159 2.45 15.19 -4.85
C GLU A 159 3.27 14.87 -6.12
N LEU A 160 4.50 14.37 -5.98
CA LEU A 160 5.34 13.93 -7.11
C LEU A 160 4.99 12.51 -7.61
N GLY A 161 4.16 11.76 -6.90
CA GLY A 161 3.79 10.39 -7.30
C GLY A 161 4.85 9.32 -6.99
N HIS A 162 5.82 9.62 -6.13
CA HIS A 162 6.89 8.70 -5.70
C HIS A 162 6.43 7.62 -4.70
N ASN A 163 5.10 7.43 -4.56
CA ASN A 163 4.50 6.43 -3.67
C ASN A 163 4.51 5.00 -4.27
N GLY A 164 5.22 4.80 -5.39
CA GLY A 164 5.49 3.51 -5.99
C GLY A 164 6.45 2.66 -5.16
N ILE A 165 6.18 1.37 -5.13
CA ILE A 165 6.94 0.30 -4.47
C ILE A 165 8.45 0.60 -4.54
N LYS A 166 9.12 0.72 -3.39
CA LYS A 166 10.58 0.60 -3.35
C LYS A 166 10.91 -0.82 -3.82
N THR A 167 11.17 -1.00 -5.11
CA THR A 167 11.99 -2.13 -5.54
C THR A 167 13.27 -2.01 -4.72
N LYS A 168 13.62 -3.07 -4.00
CA LYS A 168 14.92 -3.15 -3.36
C LYS A 168 15.95 -3.10 -4.49
N THR A 169 16.44 -1.92 -4.83
CA THR A 169 17.71 -1.81 -5.54
C THR A 169 18.76 -2.22 -4.52
N CYS A 170 19.18 -3.48 -4.59
CA CYS A 170 20.47 -3.86 -4.05
C CYS A 170 21.50 -3.02 -4.80
N ILE A 171 22.06 -2.02 -4.13
CA ILE A 171 23.27 -1.36 -4.60
C ILE A 171 24.37 -2.41 -4.39
N VAL A 172 24.69 -3.15 -5.44
CA VAL A 172 25.93 -3.94 -5.46
C VAL A 172 27.05 -2.92 -5.63
N LEU A 173 27.79 -2.66 -4.55
CA LEU A 173 29.07 -2.00 -4.66
C LEU A 173 30.02 -2.99 -5.35
N ASN A 174 30.15 -2.90 -6.67
CA ASN A 174 31.28 -3.52 -7.36
C ASN A 174 32.55 -2.74 -6.99
N GLY A 175 33.12 -3.08 -5.84
CA GLY A 175 34.51 -2.82 -5.53
C GLY A 175 35.30 -4.08 -5.84
N SER A 176 35.75 -4.24 -7.08
CA SER A 176 36.87 -5.14 -7.37
C SER A 176 38.10 -4.64 -6.61
N ARG A 177 38.71 -5.51 -5.83
CA ARG A 177 40.16 -5.54 -5.56
C ARG A 177 40.51 -6.93 -5.08
N ASP A 178 40.93 -7.71 -6.05
CA ASP A 178 41.92 -8.79 -6.01
C ASP A 178 42.66 -8.85 -4.65
N GLY A 179 42.32 -9.87 -3.88
CA GLY A 179 43.08 -10.32 -2.72
C GLY A 179 43.43 -11.78 -2.96
N GLU A 180 44.41 -12.03 -3.82
CA GLU A 180 45.16 -13.28 -3.77
C GLU A 180 46.46 -13.00 -3.02
N ASP A 181 46.51 -13.56 -1.82
CA ASP A 181 47.69 -13.75 -1.00
C ASP A 181 48.74 -14.54 -1.79
N ILE A 182 49.92 -13.93 -1.98
CA ILE A 182 51.14 -14.68 -2.29
C ILE A 182 52.30 -14.14 -1.44
N SER A 183 52.49 -14.85 -0.33
CA SER A 183 53.76 -15.38 0.20
C SER A 183 55.01 -14.49 0.20
N SER A 184 55.51 -14.25 1.41
CA SER A 184 56.90 -13.84 1.70
C SER A 184 57.94 -14.73 1.01
N PRO A 185 59.16 -14.20 0.79
CA PRO A 185 60.29 -14.77 1.51
C PRO A 185 61.31 -13.74 2.02
N GLN A 186 62.20 -14.26 2.88
CA GLN A 186 63.27 -13.62 3.67
C GLN A 186 64.22 -12.69 2.91
#